data_AF-A0A284VPP5-F1
#
_entry.id   AF-A0A284VPP5-F1
#
_cell.length_a   1.000
_cell.length_b   1.000
_cell.length_c   1.000
_cell.angle_alpha   90.00
_cell.angle_beta   90.00
_cell.angle_gamma   90.00
#
_symmetry.space_group_name_H-M   'P 1'
#
loop_
_entity.id
_entity.type
_entity.pdbx_description
1 polymer ?
#
loop_
_entity_poly.entity_id
_entity_poly.type
_entity_poly.pdbx_seq_one_letter_code
_entity_poly.pdbx_strand_id
1 'polypeptide(L)'
;MGLSEDILWKEFNDLKVAVVDVTKDTILHGIGRTDDLVRYKKYKDTTIESSIFVRELIYKPEYMVYYVPNQKSTLEKLYNAFLNPRFALSLGRDDELIILYKVEIVNLIPLEAGEYGETIVPFNPAIEGFNIDINNQKYFEPYNLATLPSTFISKNGMRTPSGLQTYAFLKNLKIYIKKDGGFTDGKYNFFLL
;
A
#
# COMPACT_ATOMS: atom_id res chain seq x y z
N MET A 1 -4.63 -12.73 -12.07
CA MET A 1 -3.89 -13.78 -12.84
C MET A 1 -4.33 -15.19 -12.47
N GLY A 2 -4.71 -15.46 -11.22
CA GLY A 2 -5.10 -16.80 -10.76
C GLY A 2 -3.99 -17.83 -10.89
N LEU A 3 -2.80 -17.40 -10.48
CA LEU A 3 -1.61 -18.21 -10.33
C LEU A 3 -1.58 -18.80 -8.92
N SER A 4 -0.88 -19.91 -8.74
CA SER A 4 -0.55 -20.39 -7.40
C SER A 4 0.46 -19.45 -6.74
N GLU A 5 0.49 -19.50 -5.42
CA GLU A 5 1.37 -18.65 -4.61
C GLU A 5 2.86 -18.84 -4.98
N ASP A 6 3.32 -20.07 -5.20
CA ASP A 6 4.70 -20.36 -5.61
C ASP A 6 5.10 -19.68 -6.92
N ILE A 7 4.18 -19.63 -7.89
CA ILE A 7 4.42 -18.99 -9.19
C ILE A 7 4.43 -17.47 -9.03
N LEU A 8 3.51 -16.91 -8.23
CA LEU A 8 3.48 -15.47 -7.95
C LEU A 8 4.81 -15.02 -7.34
N TRP A 9 5.33 -15.72 -6.35
CA TRP A 9 6.60 -15.34 -5.73
C TRP A 9 7.78 -15.46 -6.68
N LYS A 10 7.79 -16.46 -7.55
CA LYS A 10 8.85 -16.61 -8.54
C LYS A 10 8.82 -15.51 -9.60
N GLU A 11 7.63 -15.15 -10.08
CA GLU A 11 7.48 -14.18 -11.19
C GLU A 11 7.53 -12.71 -10.74
N PHE A 12 7.23 -12.42 -9.46
CA PHE A 12 7.06 -11.05 -8.97
C PHE A 12 7.92 -10.73 -7.72
N ASN A 13 9.01 -11.47 -7.47
CA ASN A 13 9.87 -11.24 -6.30
C ASN A 13 10.58 -9.87 -6.32
N ASP A 14 10.72 -9.27 -7.49
CA ASP A 14 11.42 -8.01 -7.75
C ASP A 14 10.46 -6.88 -8.16
N LEU A 15 9.15 -7.12 -8.01
CA LEU A 15 8.11 -6.15 -8.31
C LEU A 15 8.17 -5.01 -7.30
N LYS A 16 8.48 -3.81 -7.80
CA LYS A 16 8.42 -2.60 -6.98
C LYS A 16 7.02 -2.05 -6.96
N VAL A 17 6.63 -1.46 -5.85
CA VAL A 17 5.27 -0.92 -5.67
C VAL A 17 5.29 0.49 -5.11
N ALA A 18 4.32 1.31 -5.49
CA ALA A 18 4.03 2.57 -4.80
C ALA A 18 2.54 2.67 -4.52
N VAL A 19 2.18 3.38 -3.45
CA VAL A 19 0.79 3.60 -3.06
C VAL A 19 0.60 5.08 -2.77
N VAL A 20 -0.42 5.65 -3.39
CA VAL A 20 -0.90 7.00 -3.11
C VAL A 20 -2.34 6.91 -2.61
N ASP A 21 -2.61 7.52 -1.46
CA ASP A 21 -3.94 7.70 -0.88
C ASP A 21 -4.64 8.84 -1.62
N VAL A 22 -5.62 8.49 -2.44
CA VAL A 22 -6.41 9.45 -3.23
C VAL A 22 -7.82 9.61 -2.68
N THR A 23 -8.05 9.12 -1.46
CA THR A 23 -9.34 9.21 -0.80
C THR A 23 -9.76 10.67 -0.72
N LYS A 24 -10.87 11.02 -1.37
CA LYS A 24 -11.38 12.38 -1.35
C LYS A 24 -11.98 12.68 0.03
N ASP A 25 -11.61 13.82 0.59
CA ASP A 25 -12.13 14.44 1.84
C ASP A 25 -13.63 14.81 1.77
N THR A 26 -14.46 13.98 1.16
CA THR A 26 -15.92 14.15 1.14
C THR A 26 -16.56 13.94 2.51
N ILE A 27 -15.77 13.54 3.51
CA ILE A 27 -16.16 13.51 4.90
C ILE A 27 -15.25 14.50 5.62
N LEU A 28 -15.83 15.53 6.24
CA LEU A 28 -15.19 16.51 7.13
C LEU A 28 -14.39 15.89 8.32
N HIS A 29 -14.23 14.56 8.35
CA HIS A 29 -13.60 13.75 9.39
C HIS A 29 -12.72 12.61 8.83
N GLY A 30 -12.10 12.81 7.65
CA GLY A 30 -11.10 11.89 7.12
C GLY A 30 -11.60 10.47 6.86
N ILE A 31 -10.66 9.56 6.61
CA ILE A 31 -10.93 8.13 6.45
C ILE A 31 -11.44 7.56 7.78
N GLY A 32 -12.66 7.05 7.80
CA GLY A 32 -13.25 6.45 9.00
C GLY A 32 -12.55 5.13 9.33
N ARG A 33 -11.78 5.10 10.43
CA ARG A 33 -11.36 3.84 11.06
C ARG A 33 -12.52 3.28 11.85
N THR A 34 -12.79 1.99 11.71
CA THR A 34 -13.84 1.32 12.46
C THR A 34 -13.39 -0.08 12.87
N ASP A 35 -13.99 -0.60 13.93
CA ASP A 35 -13.75 -1.95 14.42
C ASP A 35 -14.92 -2.85 14.05
N ASP A 36 -14.63 -3.98 13.43
CA ASP A 36 -15.59 -5.03 13.16
C ASP A 36 -15.43 -6.18 14.16
N LEU A 37 -16.55 -6.58 14.77
CA LEU A 37 -16.63 -7.63 15.77
C LEU A 37 -17.11 -8.92 15.11
N VAL A 38 -16.18 -9.83 14.87
CA VAL A 38 -16.49 -11.10 14.20
C VAL A 38 -16.66 -12.19 15.22
N ARG A 39 -17.84 -12.82 15.21
CA ARG A 39 -18.08 -14.05 15.96
C ARG A 39 -17.66 -15.25 15.13
N TYR A 40 -16.85 -16.13 15.71
CA TYR A 40 -16.50 -17.42 15.13
C TYR A 40 -16.75 -18.55 16.12
N LYS A 41 -16.84 -19.78 15.59
CA LYS A 41 -16.99 -20.99 16.39
C LYS A 41 -15.69 -21.79 16.32
N LYS A 42 -15.27 -22.32 17.45
CA LYS A 42 -14.11 -23.22 17.54
C LYS A 42 -14.55 -24.54 18.17
N TYR A 43 -14.03 -25.63 17.64
CA TYR A 43 -14.16 -26.92 18.27
C TYR A 43 -13.23 -26.97 19.48
N LYS A 44 -13.77 -27.38 20.63
CA LYS A 44 -13.01 -27.63 21.85
C LYS A 44 -13.49 -28.95 22.42
N ASP A 45 -12.67 -29.97 22.20
CA ASP A 45 -12.97 -31.38 22.47
C ASP A 45 -14.31 -31.78 21.82
N THR A 46 -15.31 -32.08 22.63
CA THR A 46 -16.65 -32.50 22.21
C THR A 46 -17.65 -31.35 22.13
N THR A 47 -17.22 -30.11 22.39
CA THR A 47 -18.09 -28.93 22.47
C THR A 47 -17.73 -27.89 21.41
N ILE A 48 -18.73 -27.08 21.05
CA ILE A 48 -18.55 -25.93 20.15
C ILE A 48 -18.66 -24.67 21.00
N GLU A 49 -17.56 -23.94 21.13
CA GLU A 49 -17.52 -22.64 21.81
C GLU A 49 -17.60 -21.51 20.78
N SER A 50 -18.29 -20.42 21.15
CA SER A 50 -18.25 -19.17 20.38
C SER A 50 -17.18 -18.25 20.94
N SER A 51 -16.44 -17.56 20.08
CA SER A 51 -15.48 -16.54 20.43
C SER A 51 -15.67 -15.33 19.52
N ILE A 52 -15.22 -14.16 19.98
CA ILE A 52 -15.26 -12.91 19.22
C ILE A 52 -13.82 -12.47 19.00
N PHE A 53 -13.48 -12.05 17.78
CA PHE A 53 -12.27 -11.29 17.53
C PHE A 53 -12.63 -9.92 16.97
N VAL A 54 -11.84 -8.92 17.32
CA VAL A 54 -11.96 -7.54 16.83
C VAL A 54 -10.97 -7.38 15.69
N ARG A 55 -11.41 -6.75 14.60
CA ARG A 55 -10.54 -6.40 13.47
C ARG A 55 -10.77 -4.95 13.06
N GLU A 56 -9.68 -4.24 12.81
CA GLU A 56 -9.72 -2.88 12.29
C GLU A 56 -10.05 -2.88 10.79
N LEU A 57 -10.87 -1.92 10.39
CA LEU A 57 -11.29 -1.65 9.02
C LEU A 57 -11.09 -0.18 8.68
N ILE A 58 -10.80 0.06 7.41
CA ILE A 58 -10.69 1.37 6.82
C ILE A 58 -11.94 1.58 5.95
N TYR A 59 -12.77 2.57 6.28
CA TYR A 59 -14.03 2.81 5.58
C TYR A 59 -13.81 3.60 4.28
N LYS A 60 -14.20 2.99 3.15
CA LYS A 60 -14.16 3.57 1.80
C LYS A 60 -12.83 4.26 1.43
N PRO A 61 -11.67 3.61 1.62
CA PRO A 61 -10.44 4.17 1.11
C PRO A 61 -10.41 4.10 -0.42
N GLU A 62 -9.78 5.09 -1.04
CA GLU A 62 -9.44 5.08 -2.45
C GLU A 62 -7.93 5.19 -2.60
N TYR A 63 -7.32 4.20 -3.25
CA TYR A 63 -5.89 4.15 -3.47
C TYR A 63 -5.58 4.14 -4.96
N MET A 64 -4.47 4.77 -5.30
CA MET A 64 -3.77 4.51 -6.55
C MET A 64 -2.52 3.69 -6.26
N VAL A 65 -2.42 2.52 -6.88
CA VAL A 65 -1.32 1.58 -6.69
C VAL A 65 -0.54 1.48 -7.99
N TYR A 66 0.76 1.71 -7.91
CA TYR A 66 1.67 1.56 -9.03
C TYR A 66 2.43 0.25 -8.88
N TYR A 67 2.48 -0.52 -9.96
CA TYR A 67 3.25 -1.75 -10.06
C TYR A 67 4.34 -1.55 -11.11
N VAL A 68 5.60 -1.65 -10.71
CA VAL A 68 6.76 -1.40 -11.57
C VAL A 68 7.60 -2.67 -11.65
N PRO A 69 7.29 -3.56 -12.60
CA PRO A 69 8.09 -4.77 -12.82
C PRO A 69 9.37 -4.44 -13.60
N ASN A 70 10.40 -5.28 -13.45
CA ASN A 70 11.64 -5.15 -14.22
C ASN A 70 11.48 -5.55 -15.70
N GLN A 71 10.46 -6.35 -16.03
CA GLN A 71 10.20 -6.85 -17.38
C GLN A 71 8.90 -6.29 -17.96
N LYS A 72 8.94 -5.82 -19.21
CA LYS A 72 7.76 -5.32 -19.92
C LYS A 72 6.67 -6.38 -20.08
N SER A 73 7.04 -7.64 -20.32
CA SER A 73 6.10 -8.76 -20.41
C SER A 73 5.30 -8.94 -19.12
N THR A 74 5.92 -8.74 -17.96
CA THR A 74 5.28 -8.79 -16.64
C THR A 74 4.28 -7.65 -16.46
N LEU A 75 4.60 -6.45 -16.95
CA LEU A 75 3.67 -5.31 -16.93
C LEU A 75 2.41 -5.60 -17.75
N GLU A 76 2.56 -6.13 -18.97
CA GLU A 76 1.45 -6.49 -19.84
C GLU A 76 0.58 -7.61 -19.22
N LYS A 77 1.19 -8.60 -18.58
CA LYS A 77 0.47 -9.64 -17.83
C LYS A 77 -0.37 -9.04 -16.69
N LEU A 78 0.22 -8.15 -15.88
CA LEU A 78 -0.48 -7.49 -14.77
C LEU A 78 -1.65 -6.65 -15.29
N TYR A 79 -1.41 -5.83 -16.31
CA TYR A 79 -2.43 -4.97 -16.91
C TYR A 79 -3.66 -5.79 -17.37
N ASN A 80 -3.43 -6.84 -18.16
CA ASN A 80 -4.52 -7.71 -18.62
C ASN A 80 -5.23 -8.44 -17.47
N ALA A 81 -4.49 -8.80 -16.42
CA ALA A 81 -5.06 -9.48 -15.26
C ALA A 81 -5.93 -8.58 -14.36
N PHE A 82 -5.68 -7.27 -14.34
CA PHE A 82 -6.56 -6.31 -13.68
C PHE A 82 -7.81 -6.01 -14.51
N LEU A 83 -7.69 -5.98 -15.84
CA LEU A 83 -8.85 -5.81 -16.73
C LEU A 83 -9.80 -7.01 -16.71
N ASN A 84 -9.27 -8.22 -16.62
CA ASN A 84 -10.05 -9.45 -16.58
C ASN A 84 -9.55 -10.37 -15.45
N PRO A 85 -9.90 -10.08 -14.19
CA PRO A 85 -9.40 -10.84 -13.07
C PRO A 85 -10.06 -12.22 -13.00
N ARG A 86 -9.24 -13.27 -12.88
CA ARG A 86 -9.71 -14.66 -12.75
C ARG A 86 -10.43 -14.95 -11.42
N PHE A 87 -10.17 -14.12 -10.41
CA PHE A 87 -10.78 -14.19 -9.08
C PHE A 87 -11.25 -12.80 -8.69
N ALA A 88 -12.21 -12.71 -7.77
CA ALA A 88 -12.57 -11.44 -7.16
C ALA A 88 -11.33 -10.83 -6.49
N LEU A 89 -11.13 -9.53 -6.69
CA LEU A 89 -9.99 -8.81 -6.13
C LEU A 89 -10.38 -8.23 -4.77
N SER A 90 -9.46 -8.29 -3.81
CA SER A 90 -9.63 -7.80 -2.45
C SER A 90 -8.45 -6.95 -1.95
N LEU A 91 -8.66 -6.14 -0.90
CA LEU A 91 -7.61 -5.33 -0.23
C LEU A 91 -7.02 -6.00 1.02
N GLY A 92 -6.88 -7.32 0.98
CA GLY A 92 -6.19 -8.10 2.01
C GLY A 92 -7.02 -9.23 2.58
N ARG A 93 -8.34 -9.03 2.74
CA ARG A 93 -9.27 -10.06 3.19
C ARG A 93 -10.31 -10.37 2.13
N ASP A 94 -10.75 -11.63 2.03
CA ASP A 94 -11.68 -12.08 0.99
C ASP A 94 -13.07 -11.40 1.05
N ASP A 95 -13.43 -10.81 2.19
CA ASP A 95 -14.66 -10.03 2.38
C ASP A 95 -14.51 -8.53 2.08
N GLU A 96 -13.29 -8.05 1.77
CA GLU A 96 -12.97 -6.66 1.42
C GLU A 96 -12.81 -6.51 -0.09
N LEU A 97 -13.92 -6.61 -0.82
CA LEU A 97 -13.94 -6.51 -2.29
C LEU A 97 -13.53 -5.12 -2.77
N ILE A 98 -12.79 -5.07 -3.89
CA ILE A 98 -12.37 -3.82 -4.52
C ILE A 98 -13.21 -3.46 -5.73
N ILE A 99 -13.34 -2.16 -5.98
CA ILE A 99 -13.85 -1.61 -7.23
C ILE A 99 -12.67 -0.98 -7.97
N LEU A 100 -12.40 -1.45 -9.18
CA LEU A 100 -11.38 -0.84 -10.05
C LEU A 100 -12.00 0.32 -10.82
N TYR A 101 -11.59 1.54 -10.51
CA TYR A 101 -12.03 2.73 -11.25
C TYR A 101 -11.28 2.93 -12.56
N LYS A 102 -9.97 2.64 -12.57
CA LYS A 102 -9.10 2.84 -13.71
C LYS A 102 -7.92 1.88 -13.64
N VAL A 103 -7.52 1.38 -14.81
CA VAL A 103 -6.30 0.57 -15.00
C VAL A 103 -5.58 1.17 -16.20
N GLU A 104 -4.33 1.57 -16.03
CA GLU A 104 -3.55 2.22 -17.09
C GLU A 104 -2.06 1.89 -16.99
N ILE A 105 -1.37 2.02 -18.11
CA ILE A 105 0.09 2.00 -18.18
C ILE A 105 0.54 3.45 -18.35
N VAL A 106 1.37 3.92 -17.42
CA VAL A 106 1.90 5.29 -17.40
C VAL A 106 3.42 5.26 -17.40
N ASN A 107 4.03 6.35 -17.86
CA ASN A 107 5.47 6.55 -17.74
C ASN A 107 5.76 7.27 -16.42
N LEU A 108 6.79 6.80 -15.71
CA LEU A 108 7.27 7.44 -14.49
C LEU A 108 8.51 8.28 -14.80
N ILE A 109 8.57 9.46 -14.21
CA ILE A 109 9.70 10.37 -14.33
C ILE A 109 10.45 10.35 -12.99
N PRO A 110 11.76 10.03 -12.98
CA PRO A 110 12.56 10.11 -11.77
C PRO A 110 12.71 11.57 -11.33
N LEU A 111 12.72 11.80 -10.02
CA LEU A 111 12.90 13.10 -9.41
C LEU A 111 14.22 13.14 -8.62
N GLU A 112 14.96 14.25 -8.69
CA GLU A 112 16.09 14.47 -7.77
C GLU A 112 15.60 14.99 -6.41
N ALA A 113 14.53 15.78 -6.43
CA ALA A 113 13.89 16.39 -5.27
C ALA A 113 12.40 16.60 -5.57
N GLY A 114 11.56 16.72 -4.54
CA GLY A 114 10.14 16.96 -4.74
C GLY A 114 9.35 17.14 -3.46
N GLU A 115 8.10 17.55 -3.63
CA GLU A 115 7.09 17.56 -2.56
C GLU A 115 6.30 16.25 -2.59
N TYR A 116 6.15 15.61 -1.43
CA TYR A 116 5.49 14.32 -1.27
C TYR A 116 4.41 14.45 -0.20
N GLY A 117 3.24 13.90 -0.49
CA GLY A 117 2.08 13.85 0.40
C GLY A 117 1.23 12.65 0.02
N GLU A 118 0.41 12.20 0.96
CA GLU A 118 -0.56 11.13 0.75
C GLU A 118 0.08 9.85 0.18
N THR A 119 1.35 9.60 0.48
CA THR A 119 2.17 8.51 -0.05
C THR A 119 3.03 7.91 1.04
N ILE A 120 3.66 6.78 0.75
CA ILE A 120 4.66 6.16 1.61
C ILE A 120 6.05 6.60 1.17
N VAL A 121 6.91 6.95 2.13
CA VAL A 121 8.35 7.16 1.89
C VAL A 121 9.17 6.13 2.68
N PRO A 122 10.23 5.54 2.10
CA PRO A 122 10.93 4.38 2.64
C PRO A 122 12.03 4.73 3.66
N PHE A 123 11.81 5.78 4.45
CA PHE A 123 12.72 6.28 5.48
C PHE A 123 11.96 7.10 6.52
N ASN A 124 12.65 7.51 7.59
CA ASN A 124 12.11 8.44 8.58
C ASN A 124 12.48 9.89 8.22
N PRO A 125 11.51 10.74 7.82
CA PRO A 125 11.78 12.13 7.46
C PRO A 125 12.49 12.92 8.56
N ALA A 126 12.18 12.66 9.84
CA ALA A 126 12.81 13.37 10.96
C ALA A 126 14.32 13.11 11.09
N ILE A 127 14.83 12.01 10.53
CA ILE A 127 16.25 11.66 10.53
C ILE A 127 16.94 12.24 9.29
N GLU A 128 16.33 12.05 8.11
CA GLU A 128 16.90 12.49 6.82
C GLU A 128 16.79 14.01 6.60
N GLY A 129 15.85 14.65 7.28
CA GLY A 129 15.53 16.06 7.13
C GLY A 129 14.58 16.34 5.95
N PHE A 130 13.66 17.28 6.18
CA PHE A 130 12.69 17.73 5.18
C PHE A 130 12.31 19.19 5.46
N ASN A 131 11.67 19.83 4.49
CA ASN A 131 11.01 21.12 4.70
C ASN A 131 9.48 20.96 4.63
N ILE A 132 8.75 21.83 5.31
CA ILE A 132 7.31 22.00 5.14
C ILE A 132 7.04 23.46 4.75
N ASP A 133 6.14 23.70 3.80
CA ASP A 133 5.50 25.01 3.63
C ASP A 133 4.15 25.05 4.36
N ILE A 134 4.16 25.63 5.57
CA ILE A 134 2.97 25.73 6.43
C ILE A 134 1.99 26.82 5.97
N ASN A 135 2.40 27.76 5.11
CA ASN A 135 1.55 28.90 4.75
C ASN A 135 0.34 28.47 3.91
N ASN A 136 0.47 27.33 3.24
CA ASN A 136 -0.56 26.77 2.36
C ASN A 136 -1.34 25.60 3.00
N GLN A 137 -1.09 25.26 4.28
CA GLN A 137 -1.70 24.10 4.95
C GLN A 137 -2.41 24.50 6.25
N LYS A 138 -3.74 24.66 6.18
CA LYS A 138 -4.57 25.06 7.33
C LYS A 138 -4.74 23.93 8.36
N TYR A 139 -4.78 22.68 7.91
CA TYR A 139 -4.87 21.48 8.73
C TYR A 139 -4.02 20.39 8.10
N PHE A 140 -3.27 19.67 8.91
CA PHE A 140 -2.51 18.50 8.49
C PHE A 140 -2.45 17.47 9.61
N GLU A 141 -2.39 16.21 9.23
CA GLU A 141 -2.13 15.09 10.12
C GLU A 141 -0.64 14.76 10.08
N PRO A 142 0.00 14.52 11.24
CA PRO A 142 1.37 14.05 11.26
C PRO A 142 1.45 12.69 10.57
N TYR A 143 2.57 12.43 9.88
CA TYR A 143 2.83 11.12 9.31
C TYR A 143 3.01 10.08 10.42
N ASN A 144 2.69 8.82 10.10
CA ASN A 144 2.94 7.69 11.00
C ASN A 144 4.22 6.97 10.56
N LEU A 145 4.95 6.40 11.52
CA LEU A 145 6.10 5.54 11.25
C LEU A 145 5.73 4.09 11.53
N ALA A 146 6.18 3.19 10.66
CA ALA A 146 6.18 1.76 10.96
C ALA A 146 7.46 1.11 10.44
N THR A 147 8.04 0.24 11.26
CA THR A 147 9.14 -0.63 10.82
C THR A 147 8.54 -1.94 10.35
N LEU A 148 8.62 -2.17 9.04
CA LEU A 148 8.03 -3.33 8.38
C LEU A 148 9.11 -4.14 7.65
N PRO A 149 8.90 -5.44 7.44
CA PRO A 149 9.77 -6.23 6.57
C PRO A 149 9.72 -5.67 5.14
N SER A 150 10.88 -5.37 4.55
CA SER A 150 11.02 -5.00 3.13
C SER A 150 11.30 -6.20 2.24
N THR A 151 11.66 -7.35 2.84
CA THR A 151 11.97 -8.57 2.10
C THR A 151 11.42 -9.79 2.81
N PHE A 152 11.41 -10.91 2.11
CA PHE A 152 11.02 -12.18 2.67
C PHE A 152 11.97 -13.28 2.20
N ILE A 153 12.28 -14.20 3.10
CA ILE A 153 13.04 -15.41 2.79
C ILE A 153 12.06 -16.58 2.73
N SER A 154 12.03 -17.30 1.61
CA SER A 154 11.24 -18.51 1.46
C SER A 154 12.11 -19.74 1.66
N LYS A 155 11.74 -20.61 2.60
CA LYS A 155 12.40 -21.90 2.84
C LYS A 155 11.34 -22.96 3.12
N ASN A 156 11.38 -24.07 2.37
CA ASN A 156 10.43 -25.19 2.49
C ASN A 156 8.95 -24.76 2.41
N GLY A 157 8.62 -23.80 1.54
CA GLY A 157 7.26 -23.26 1.40
C GLY A 157 6.81 -22.35 2.55
N MET A 158 7.65 -22.13 3.57
CA MET A 158 7.39 -21.18 4.64
C MET A 158 8.11 -19.88 4.38
N ARG A 159 7.37 -18.77 4.49
CA ARG A 159 7.90 -17.43 4.31
C ARG A 159 8.20 -16.79 5.67
N THR A 160 9.42 -16.32 5.84
CA THR A 160 9.85 -15.57 7.02
C THR A 160 10.16 -14.14 6.63
N PRO A 161 9.59 -13.13 7.33
CA PRO A 161 9.94 -11.73 7.10
C PRO A 161 11.43 -11.47 7.37
N SER A 162 12.05 -10.64 6.54
CA SER A 162 13.45 -10.22 6.65
C SER A 162 13.64 -8.76 6.23
N GLY A 163 14.81 -8.19 6.51
CA GLY A 163 15.14 -6.82 6.09
C GLY A 163 14.17 -5.78 6.66
N LEU A 164 14.26 -5.49 7.96
CA LEU A 164 13.40 -4.47 8.55
C LEU A 164 13.76 -3.09 7.99
N GLN A 165 12.74 -2.35 7.56
CA GLN A 165 12.87 -0.99 7.05
C GLN A 165 11.80 -0.11 7.66
N THR A 166 12.16 1.13 7.96
CA THR A 166 11.23 2.13 8.47
C THR A 166 10.58 2.87 7.32
N TYR A 167 9.26 2.90 7.32
CA TYR A 167 8.44 3.63 6.37
C TYR A 167 7.70 4.75 7.09
N ALA A 168 7.63 5.92 6.46
CA ALA A 168 6.73 6.99 6.88
C ALA A 168 5.51 7.04 5.94
N PHE A 169 4.33 6.99 6.55
CA PHE A 169 3.04 7.03 5.90
C PHE A 169 2.56 8.47 5.93
N LEU A 170 2.83 9.21 4.86
CA LEU A 170 2.41 10.60 4.72
C LEU A 170 0.90 10.65 4.50
N LYS A 171 0.27 11.62 5.17
CA LYS A 171 -1.15 11.95 5.02
C LYS A 171 -1.24 13.25 4.22
N ASN A 172 -2.18 14.13 4.55
CA ASN A 172 -2.29 15.45 3.95
C ASN A 172 -1.16 16.43 4.32
N LEU A 173 -0.25 16.04 5.23
CA LEU A 173 1.01 16.76 5.43
C LEU A 173 1.95 16.52 4.24
N LYS A 174 2.17 17.57 3.45
CA LYS A 174 3.17 17.54 2.39
C LYS A 174 4.55 17.96 2.90
N ILE A 175 5.55 17.15 2.57
CA ILE A 175 6.95 17.40 2.91
C ILE A 175 7.79 17.53 1.64
N TYR A 176 8.76 18.44 1.66
CA TYR A 176 9.72 18.59 0.58
C TYR A 176 11.03 17.88 0.91
N ILE A 177 11.43 16.96 0.04
CA ILE A 177 12.65 16.16 0.14
C ILE A 177 13.65 16.64 -0.91
N LYS A 178 14.86 16.99 -0.47
CA LYS A 178 15.87 17.69 -1.29
C LYS A 178 16.82 16.77 -2.07
N LYS A 179 16.89 15.48 -1.74
CA LYS A 179 17.84 14.50 -2.29
C LYS A 179 17.19 13.12 -2.31
N ASP A 180 17.70 12.23 -3.18
CA ASP A 180 17.20 10.87 -3.36
C ASP A 180 15.69 10.86 -3.65
N GLY A 181 15.25 11.74 -4.55
CA GLY A 181 13.85 11.83 -4.94
C GLY A 181 13.33 10.53 -5.54
N GLY A 182 12.03 10.30 -5.37
CA GLY A 182 11.32 9.16 -5.92
C GLY A 182 10.95 9.40 -7.39
N PHE A 183 9.68 9.19 -7.69
CA PHE A 183 9.13 9.23 -9.05
C PHE A 183 7.87 10.07 -9.08
N THR A 184 7.50 10.53 -10.27
CA THR A 184 6.23 11.19 -10.54
C THR A 184 5.58 10.63 -11.79
N ASP A 185 4.25 10.57 -11.79
CA ASP A 185 3.44 10.35 -13.00
C ASP A 185 2.95 11.69 -13.61
N GLY A 186 3.45 12.81 -13.10
CA GLY A 186 3.02 14.17 -13.46
C GLY A 186 1.86 14.71 -12.60
N LYS A 187 1.21 13.85 -11.81
CA LYS A 187 0.12 14.23 -10.89
C LYS A 187 0.50 14.02 -9.42
N TYR A 188 1.14 12.89 -9.12
CA TYR A 188 1.55 12.52 -7.77
C TYR A 188 3.04 12.19 -7.73
N ASN A 189 3.69 12.51 -6.61
CA ASN A 189 5.08 12.15 -6.34
C ASN A 189 5.11 11.08 -5.26
N PHE A 190 5.90 10.03 -5.47
CA PHE A 190 5.94 8.86 -4.59
C PHE A 190 7.27 8.13 -4.68
N PHE A 191 7.51 7.20 -3.76
CA PHE A 191 8.67 6.31 -3.80
C PHE A 191 8.24 4.91 -4.19
N LEU A 192 9.10 4.23 -4.93
CA LEU A 192 8.98 2.79 -5.18
C LEU A 192 9.56 2.04 -3.98
N LEU A 193 8.75 1.16 -3.39
CA LEU A 193 9.04 0.28 -2.27
C LEU A 193 9.48 -1.10 -2.79
#